data_AF-A0A6A8ABH9-F1
#
_entry.id   AF-A0A6A8ABH9-F1
#
_cell.length_a   1.000
_cell.length_b   1.000
_cell.length_c   1.000
_cell.angle_alpha   90.00
_cell.angle_beta   90.00
_cell.angle_gamma   90.00
#
_symmetry.space_group_name_H-M   'P 1'
#
loop_
_entity.id
_entity.type
_entity.pdbx_description
1 polymer ?
#
loop_
_entity_poly.entity_id
_entity_poly.type
_entity_poly.pdbx_seq_one_letter_code
_entity_poly.pdbx_strand_id
1 'polypeptide(L)' 'MIDPPVIGSGQLGRKDEAEQIADYAVQSLVEEAHLAGWQRSEFLAAILESASARLSAIAVGNEPELPRPANDWPSDPSR' A
#
# COMPACT_ATOMS: atom_id res chain seq x y z
N MET A 1 -14.05 -10.61 -19.13
CA MET A 1 -14.53 -10.22 -17.78
C MET A 1 -13.94 -11.23 -16.82
N ILE A 2 -13.02 -10.80 -15.97
CA ILE A 2 -12.43 -11.60 -14.89
C ILE A 2 -13.52 -11.80 -13.85
N ASP A 3 -13.71 -13.04 -13.42
CA ASP A 3 -14.68 -13.38 -12.40
C ASP A 3 -14.29 -12.72 -11.07
N PRO A 4 -15.27 -12.24 -10.28
CA PRO A 4 -14.99 -11.71 -8.95
C PRO A 4 -14.27 -12.78 -8.11
N PRO A 5 -13.26 -12.38 -7.30
CA PRO A 5 -12.50 -13.33 -6.51
C PRO A 5 -13.44 -14.08 -5.56
N VAL A 6 -13.35 -15.41 -5.57
CA VAL A 6 -14.11 -16.26 -4.65
C VAL A 6 -13.37 -16.24 -3.31
N ILE A 7 -13.72 -15.27 -2.46
CA ILE A 7 -13.16 -15.15 -1.11
C ILE A 7 -13.63 -16.36 -0.30
N GLY A 8 -12.78 -17.40 -0.21
CA GLY A 8 -13.01 -18.50 0.73
C GLY A 8 -12.79 -19.92 0.21
N SER A 9 -12.28 -20.15 -1.01
CA SER A 9 -12.08 -21.53 -1.47
C SER A 9 -10.91 -22.26 -0.79
N GLY A 10 -9.97 -21.55 -0.14
CA GLY A 10 -8.79 -22.16 0.51
C GLY A 10 -7.92 -22.99 -0.44
N GLN A 11 -8.17 -22.87 -1.75
CA GLN A 11 -7.58 -23.67 -2.82
C GLN A 11 -6.35 -23.00 -3.43
N LEU A 12 -6.19 -21.68 -3.25
CA LEU A 12 -5.10 -20.90 -3.82
C LEU A 12 -4.11 -20.49 -2.72
N GLY A 13 -2.82 -20.38 -3.09
CA GLY A 13 -1.83 -19.80 -2.18
C GLY A 13 -2.13 -18.32 -1.95
N ARG A 14 -1.78 -17.77 -0.77
CA ARG A 14 -2.00 -16.34 -0.43
C ARG A 14 -1.49 -15.37 -1.50
N LYS A 15 -0.43 -15.73 -2.22
CA LYS A 15 0.12 -14.94 -3.32
C LYS A 15 -0.81 -14.97 -4.54
N ASP A 16 -1.30 -16.14 -4.92
CA ASP A 16 -2.17 -16.34 -6.08
C ASP A 16 -3.54 -15.69 -5.83
N GLU A 17 -4.06 -15.77 -4.60
CA GLU A 17 -5.27 -15.04 -4.18
C GLU A 17 -5.08 -13.52 -4.32
N ALA A 18 -3.94 -12.99 -3.87
CA ALA A 18 -3.64 -11.56 -3.98
C ALA A 18 -3.50 -11.12 -5.44
N GLU A 19 -2.90 -11.94 -6.30
CA GLU A 19 -2.78 -11.67 -7.74
C GLU A 19 -4.16 -11.64 -8.41
N GLN A 20 -5.02 -12.62 -8.12
CA GLN A 20 -6.39 -12.64 -8.64
C GLN A 20 -7.21 -11.42 -8.20
N ILE A 21 -7.08 -11.01 -6.92
CA ILE A 21 -7.75 -9.81 -6.40
C ILE A 21 -7.24 -8.56 -7.12
N ALA A 22 -5.92 -8.46 -7.33
CA ALA A 22 -5.32 -7.33 -8.03
C ALA A 22 -5.81 -7.23 -9.47
N ASP A 23 -5.84 -8.34 -10.20
CA ASP A 23 -6.31 -8.40 -11.59
C ASP A 23 -7.78 -7.98 -11.71
N TYR A 24 -8.64 -8.52 -10.83
CA TYR A 24 -10.05 -8.14 -10.78
C TYR A 24 -10.23 -6.64 -10.46
N ALA A 25 -9.53 -6.14 -9.45
CA ALA A 25 -9.61 -4.73 -9.06
C ALA A 25 -9.14 -3.80 -10.18
N VAL A 26 -8.04 -4.15 -10.88
CA VAL A 26 -7.55 -3.38 -12.03
C VAL A 26 -8.60 -3.35 -13.14
N GLN A 27 -9.25 -4.47 -13.46
CA GLN A 27 -10.29 -4.48 -14.47
C GLN A 27 -11.45 -3.55 -14.10
N SER A 28 -12.00 -3.66 -12.88
CA SER A 28 -13.09 -2.80 -12.44
C SER A 28 -12.71 -1.32 -12.45
N LEU A 29 -11.49 -0.99 -12.02
CA LEU A 29 -11.00 0.39 -12.00
C LEU A 29 -10.82 0.96 -13.42
N VAL A 30 -10.39 0.14 -14.39
CA VAL A 30 -10.28 0.55 -15.80
C VAL A 30 -11.65 0.79 -16.42
N GLU A 31 -12.64 -0.05 -16.11
CA GLU A 31 -14.03 0.12 -16.57
C GLU A 31 -14.62 1.44 -16.05
N GLU A 32 -14.48 1.71 -14.75
CA GLU A 32 -14.94 2.97 -14.15
C GLU A 32 -14.20 4.20 -14.70
N ALA A 33 -12.88 4.12 -14.87
CA ALA A 33 -12.08 5.20 -15.45
C ALA A 33 -12.53 5.51 -16.89
N HIS A 34 -12.85 4.48 -17.68
CA HIS A 34 -13.39 4.65 -19.02
C HIS A 34 -14.75 5.37 -19.00
N LEU A 35 -15.66 4.97 -18.12
CA LEU A 35 -16.97 5.62 -17.94
C LEU A 35 -16.84 7.07 -17.48
N ALA A 36 -15.85 7.37 -16.63
CA ALA A 36 -15.53 8.71 -16.17
C ALA A 36 -14.77 9.56 -17.20
N GLY A 37 -14.42 9.01 -18.37
CA GLY A 37 -13.70 9.71 -19.43
C GLY A 37 -12.23 9.99 -19.15
N TRP A 38 -11.62 9.25 -18.22
CA TRP A 38 -10.22 9.44 -17.85
C TRP A 38 -9.28 9.05 -18.98
N GLN A 39 -8.25 9.87 -19.19
CA GLN A 39 -7.13 9.49 -20.02
C GLN A 39 -6.26 8.45 -19.32
N ARG A 40 -5.57 7.62 -20.10
CA ARG A 40 -4.67 6.58 -19.56
C ARG A 40 -3.63 7.14 -18.57
N SER A 41 -3.08 8.30 -18.85
CA SER A 41 -2.09 8.95 -17.98
C SER A 41 -2.68 9.40 -16.64
N GLU A 42 -3.91 9.92 -16.64
CA GLU A 42 -4.61 10.38 -15.45
C GLU A 42 -4.95 9.20 -14.53
N PHE A 43 -5.46 8.11 -15.13
CA PHE A 43 -5.72 6.87 -14.42
C PHE A 43 -4.46 6.31 -13.74
N LEU A 44 -3.38 6.14 -14.50
CA LEU A 44 -2.13 5.58 -13.96
C LEU A 44 -1.51 6.47 -12.89
N ALA A 45 -1.58 7.80 -13.04
CA ALA A 45 -1.10 8.73 -12.03
C ALA A 45 -1.89 8.60 -10.71
N ALA A 46 -3.22 8.56 -10.79
CA ALA A 46 -4.08 8.43 -9.62
C ALA A 46 -3.86 7.09 -8.88
N ILE A 47 -3.71 5.99 -9.62
CA ILE A 47 -3.40 4.68 -9.04
C ILE A 47 -2.02 4.68 -8.36
N LEU A 48 -1.00 5.23 -9.04
CA LEU A 48 0.35 5.31 -8.48
C LEU A 48 0.39 6.15 -7.20
N GLU A 49 -0.27 7.30 -7.18
CA GLU A 49 -0.33 8.18 -6.02
C GLU A 49 -1.02 7.49 -4.83
N SER A 50 -2.19 6.90 -5.06
CA SER A 50 -2.94 6.16 -4.02
C SER A 50 -2.15 4.97 -3.47
N ALA A 51 -1.50 4.18 -4.34
CA ALA A 51 -0.67 3.06 -3.92
C ALA A 51 0.55 3.53 -3.12
N SER A 52 1.23 4.58 -3.58
CA SER A 52 2.41 5.15 -2.91
C SER A 52 2.06 5.69 -1.53
N ALA A 53 0.92 6.38 -1.38
CA ALA A 53 0.46 6.90 -0.10
C ALA A 53 0.18 5.76 0.91
N ARG A 54 -0.47 4.68 0.47
CA ARG A 54 -0.75 3.50 1.31
C ARG A 54 0.52 2.77 1.73
N LEU A 55 1.45 2.55 0.80
CA LEU A 55 2.74 1.92 1.09
C LEU A 55 3.56 2.77 2.06
N SER A 56 3.56 4.08 1.88
CA SER A 56 4.25 5.02 2.78
C SER A 56 3.66 4.98 4.19
N ALA A 57 2.33 4.92 4.33
CA ALA A 57 1.68 4.79 5.64
C ALA A 57 2.06 3.48 6.36
N ILE A 58 2.19 2.38 5.63
CA ILE A 58 2.67 1.10 6.17
C ILE A 58 4.14 1.21 6.60
N ALA A 59 4.97 1.90 5.80
CA ALA A 59 6.39 2.09 6.11
C ALA A 59 6.60 2.94 7.38
N VAL A 60 5.84 4.02 7.57
CA VAL A 60 5.90 4.89 8.77
C VAL A 60 5.46 4.13 10.03
N GLY A 61 4.48 3.23 9.94
CA GLY A 61 4.08 2.37 11.06
C GLY A 61 5.12 1.32 11.47
N ASN A 62 6.18 1.16 10.67
CA ASN A 62 7.28 0.21 10.88
C ASN A 62 8.62 0.91 11.15
N GLU A 63 8.66 2.23 11.35
CA GLU A 63 9.88 2.86 11.86
C GLU A 63 10.17 2.31 13.25
N PRO A 64 11.32 1.66 13.48
CA PRO A 64 11.74 1.35 14.84
C PRO A 64 11.90 2.70 15.55
N GLU A 65 11.22 2.87 16.69
CA GLU A 65 11.57 3.92 17.65
C GLU A 65 13.08 3.77 17.91
N LEU A 66 13.89 4.59 17.25
CA LEU A 66 15.29 4.67 17.58
C LEU A 66 15.32 5.02 19.07
N PRO A 67 16.06 4.27 19.90
CA PRO A 67 16.15 4.59 21.31
C PRO A 67 16.53 6.06 21.40
N ARG A 68 15.70 6.86 22.10
CA ARG A 68 16.04 8.26 22.39
C ARG A 68 17.49 8.28 22.82
N PRO A 69 18.36 9.14 22.23
CA PRO A 69 19.74 9.19 22.67
C PRO A 69 19.69 9.36 24.18
N ALA A 70 20.20 8.35 24.90
CA ALA A 70 20.32 8.41 26.33
C ALA A 70 21.11 9.70 26.59
N ASN A 71 20.44 10.70 27.14
CA ASN A 71 21.10 11.93 27.53
C ASN A 71 21.86 11.64 28.84
N ASP A 72 22.73 10.63 28.80
CA ASP A 72 23.71 10.27 29.81
C ASP A 72 24.97 11.07 29.49
N TRP A 73 24.83 12.39 29.42
CA TRP A 73 25.99 13.24 29.63
C TRP A 73 26.20 13.31 31.14
N PRO A 74 27.33 12.82 31.68
CA PRO A 74 27.64 13.07 33.09
C PRO A 74 27.72 14.59 33.26
N SER A 75 26.76 15.14 34.00
CA SER A 75 26.85 16.53 34.46
C SER A 75 28.11 16.60 35.31
N ASP A 76 29.12 17.29 34.78
CA ASP A 76 30.40 17.53 35.44
C ASP A 76 30.14 18.07 36.86
N PRO A 77 30.59 17.38 37.93
CA PRO A 77 30.35 17.81 39.31
C PRO A 77 31.29 18.95 39.76
N SER A 78 31.93 19.68 38.84
CA SER A 78 32.96 20.67 39.16
C SER A 78 32.50 22.14 39.11
N ARG A 79 31.22 22.45 39.38
CA ARG A 79 30.73 23.82 39.57
C ARG A 79 29.92 24.02 40.84
#